data_AF-A0A4Q8QME8-F1
#
_entry.id   AF-A0A4Q8QME8-F1
#
_cell.length_a   1.000
_cell.length_b   1.000
_cell.length_c   1.000
_cell.angle_alpha   90.00
_cell.angle_beta   90.00
_cell.angle_gamma   90.00
#
_symmetry.space_group_name_H-M   'P 1'
#
loop_
_entity.id
_entity.type
_entity.pdbx_description
1 polymer ?
#
loop_
_entity_poly.entity_id
_entity_poly.type
_entity_poly.pdbx_seq_one_letter_code
_entity_poly.pdbx_strand_id
1 'polypeptide(L)' 'MKEIKEILSEIILLTNQIELEYPELYKFLEEQPMTIPAENNPKIDRDTLEDYMNGLRQLLEHYVEEHQLRRV' A
#
# COMPACT_ATOMS: atom_id res chain seq x y z
N MET A 1 -2.88 4.70 -20.33
CA MET A 1 -1.82 4.03 -19.55
C MET A 1 -1.63 4.89 -18.31
N LYS A 2 -1.76 4.33 -17.10
CA LYS A 2 -1.50 5.10 -15.88
C LYS A 2 -0.01 5.40 -15.80
N GLU A 3 0.35 6.64 -15.52
CA GLU A 3 1.76 7.00 -15.32
C GLU A 3 2.26 6.41 -13.99
N ILE A 4 3.57 6.14 -13.89
CA ILE A 4 4.22 5.71 -12.64
C ILE A 4 3.87 6.67 -11.49
N LYS A 5 3.75 7.96 -11.80
CA LYS A 5 3.33 9.01 -10.86
C LYS A 5 1.91 8.78 -10.32
N GLU A 6 0.97 8.34 -11.17
CA GLU A 6 -0.39 8.05 -10.72
C GLU A 6 -0.42 6.84 -9.80
N ILE A 7 0.33 5.79 -10.11
CA ILE A 7 0.44 4.59 -9.27
C ILE A 7 1.04 4.96 -7.90
N LEU A 8 2.10 5.78 -7.89
CA LEU A 8 2.69 6.29 -6.65
C LEU A 8 1.70 7.14 -5.86
N SER A 9 0.94 8.03 -6.51
CA SER A 9 -0.10 8.80 -5.84
C SER A 9 -1.18 7.91 -5.24
N GLU A 10 -1.62 6.86 -5.94
CA GLU A 10 -2.58 5.90 -5.37
C GLU A 10 -1.99 5.13 -4.19
N ILE A 11 -0.73 4.68 -4.26
CA ILE A 11 -0.04 4.03 -3.14
C ILE A 11 -0.01 4.96 -1.93
N ILE A 12 0.41 6.22 -2.11
CA ILE A 12 0.49 7.22 -1.03
C ILE A 12 -0.89 7.46 -0.41
N LEU A 13 -1.93 7.61 -1.23
CA LEU A 13 -3.30 7.78 -0.74
C LEU A 13 -3.76 6.56 0.05
N LEU A 14 -3.49 5.35 -0.44
CA LEU A 14 -3.87 4.12 0.22
C LEU A 14 -3.15 3.97 1.57
N THR A 15 -1.84 4.22 1.61
CA THR A 15 -1.08 4.16 2.88
C THR A 15 -1.49 5.25 3.86
N ASN A 16 -1.83 6.46 3.40
CA ASN A 16 -2.37 7.51 4.28
C ASN A 16 -3.75 7.12 4.83
N GLN A 17 -4.62 6.53 4.02
CA GLN A 17 -5.90 6.01 4.51
C GLN A 17 -5.68 4.90 5.54
N ILE A 18 -4.73 4.00 5.30
CA ILE A 18 -4.37 2.96 6.25
C ILE A 18 -3.83 3.58 7.55
N GLU A 19 -2.99 4.61 7.50
CA GLU A 19 -2.50 5.32 8.68
C GLU A 19 -3.64 5.95 9.51
N LEU A 20 -4.60 6.59 8.83
CA LEU A 20 -5.69 7.32 9.47
C LEU A 20 -6.81 6.40 9.99
N GLU A 21 -7.21 5.40 9.19
CA GLU A 21 -8.34 4.53 9.48
C GLU A 21 -7.91 3.22 10.17
N TYR A 22 -6.69 2.74 9.90
CA TYR A 22 -6.16 1.45 10.36
C TYR A 22 -4.71 1.59 10.89
N PRO A 23 -4.46 2.44 11.91
CA PRO A 23 -3.11 2.72 12.41
C PRO A 23 -2.36 1.46 12.88
N GLU A 24 -3.09 0.41 13.28
CA GLU A 24 -2.51 -0.90 13.62
C GLU A 24 -1.85 -1.57 12.41
N LEU A 25 -2.49 -1.51 11.24
CA LEU A 25 -1.97 -2.03 9.98
C LEU A 25 -0.80 -1.18 9.48
N TYR A 26 -0.91 0.14 9.62
CA TYR A 26 0.17 1.07 9.25
C TYR A 26 1.42 0.84 10.10
N LYS A 27 1.26 0.57 11.40
CA LYS A 27 2.37 0.26 12.29
C LYS A 27 3.12 -1.01 11.88
N PHE A 28 2.40 -2.03 11.39
CA PHE A 28 3.01 -3.22 10.78
C PHE A 28 3.81 -2.89 9.51
N LEU A 29 3.35 -1.92 8.71
CA LEU A 29 4.08 -1.43 7.53
C LEU A 29 5.30 -0.58 7.90
N GLU A 30 5.24 0.23 8.96
CA GLU A 30 6.40 0.97 9.47
C GLU A 30 7.49 0.05 10.05
N GLU A 31 7.11 -1.06 10.69
CA GLU A 31 8.05 -2.05 11.22
C GLU A 31 8.77 -2.85 10.12
N GLN A 32 8.19 -2.93 8.91
CA GLN A 32 8.84 -3.45 7.73
C GLN A 32 8.95 -2.37 6.66
N PRO A 33 9.93 -1.46 6.74
CA PRO A 33 10.12 -0.44 5.73
C PRO A 33 10.51 -1.13 4.42
N MET A 34 9.51 -1.43 3.59
CA MET A 34 9.74 -1.70 2.19
C MET A 34 10.16 -0.35 1.64
N THR A 35 11.47 -0.11 1.61
CA THR A 35 12.06 1.13 1.14
C THR A 35 11.61 1.30 -0.30
N ILE A 36 10.55 2.08 -0.53
CA ILE A 36 10.24 2.57 -1.87
C ILE A 36 11.46 3.44 -2.21
N PRO A 37 12.32 3.02 -3.15
CA PRO A 37 13.54 3.75 -3.43
C PRO A 37 13.12 5.06 -4.09
N ALA A 38 13.06 6.12 -3.29
CA ALA A 38 12.84 7.45 -3.80
C ALA A 38 14.00 7.80 -4.75
N GLU A 39 13.63 8.02 -6.00
CA GLU A 39 14.28 8.90 -6.97
C GLU A 39 15.61 8.47 -7.63
N ASN A 40 16.29 7.40 -7.23
CA ASN A 40 17.63 7.09 -7.80
C ASN A 40 17.85 5.72 -8.47
N ASN A 41 16.82 4.88 -8.63
CA ASN A 41 16.96 3.61 -9.35
C ASN A 41 16.18 3.63 -10.67
N PRO A 42 16.84 3.61 -11.84
CA PRO A 42 16.20 3.55 -13.15
C PRO A 42 15.54 2.19 -13.48
N LYS A 43 15.28 1.35 -12.46
CA LYS A 43 14.71 0.00 -12.54
C LYS A 43 13.57 -0.22 -11.54
N ILE A 44 12.89 0.85 -11.10
CA ILE A 44 11.54 0.66 -10.56
C ILE A 44 10.65 0.48 -11.78
N ASP A 45 10.50 -0.78 -12.20
CA ASP A 45 9.54 -1.13 -13.22
C ASP A 45 8.14 -0.82 -12.69
N ARG A 46 7.31 -0.28 -13.58
CA ARG A 46 5.90 -0.01 -13.30
C ARG A 46 5.21 -1.23 -12.69
N ASP A 47 5.60 -2.42 -13.14
CA ASP A 47 5.14 -3.71 -12.64
C ASP A 47 5.37 -3.87 -11.14
N THR A 48 6.56 -3.51 -10.64
CA THR A 48 6.89 -3.59 -9.21
C THR A 48 6.03 -2.67 -8.35
N LEU A 49 5.71 -1.48 -8.87
CA LEU A 49 4.81 -0.54 -8.17
C LEU A 49 3.36 -1.00 -8.20
N GLU A 50 2.90 -1.55 -9.33
CA GLU A 50 1.57 -2.13 -9.42
C GLU A 50 1.44 -3.36 -8.51
N ASP A 51 2.46 -4.22 -8.44
CA ASP A 51 2.48 -5.37 -7.54
C ASP A 51 2.45 -4.94 -6.06
N TYR A 52 3.25 -3.92 -5.69
CA TYR A 52 3.22 -3.34 -4.36
C TYR A 52 1.86 -2.73 -4.00
N MET A 53 1.28 -1.95 -4.91
CA MET A 53 -0.06 -1.37 -4.74
C MET A 53 -1.12 -2.46 -4.57
N ASN A 54 -1.01 -3.53 -5.34
CA ASN A 54 -1.94 -4.65 -5.28
C ASN A 54 -1.80 -5.42 -3.96
N GLY A 55 -0.58 -5.62 -3.48
CA GLY A 55 -0.31 -6.22 -2.17
C GLY A 55 -0.91 -5.40 -1.02
N LEU A 56 -0.75 -4.07 -1.06
CA LEU A 56 -1.39 -3.18 -0.07
C LEU A 56 -2.91 -3.24 -0.12
N ARG A 57 -3.50 -3.26 -1.32
CA ARG A 57 -4.95 -3.42 -1.50
C ARG A 57 -5.45 -4.75 -0.95
N GLN A 58 -4.79 -5.86 -1.28
CA GLN A 58 -5.17 -7.17 -0.76
C GLN A 58 -5.04 -7.22 0.76
N LEU A 59 -3.98 -6.67 1.34
CA LEU A 59 -3.81 -6.61 2.79
C LEU A 59 -4.97 -5.84 3.43
N LEU A 60 -5.34 -4.69 2.86
CA LEU A 60 -6.46 -3.88 3.33
C LEU A 60 -7.80 -4.61 3.16
N GLU A 61 -8.04 -5.23 2.02
CA GLU A 61 -9.26 -6.02 1.77
C GLU A 61 -9.37 -7.17 2.76
N HIS A 62 -8.32 -7.99 2.93
CA HIS A 62 -8.30 -9.06 3.92
C HIS A 62 -8.55 -8.55 5.33
N TYR A 63 -7.92 -7.43 5.70
CA TYR A 63 -8.16 -6.83 7.02
C TYR A 63 -9.60 -6.38 7.16
N VAL A 64 -10.15 -5.65 6.20
CA VAL A 64 -11.54 -5.18 6.22
C VAL A 64 -12.49 -6.38 6.26
N GLU A 65 -12.28 -7.41 5.44
CA GLU A 65 -13.08 -8.63 5.45
C GLU A 65 -13.04 -9.31 6.83
N GLU A 66 -11.85 -9.54 7.40
CA GLU A 66 -11.70 -10.12 8.74
C GLU A 66 -12.36 -9.24 9.82
N HIS A 67 -12.22 -7.91 9.73
CA HIS A 67 -12.75 -6.97 10.70
C HIS A 67 -14.27 -6.80 10.58
N GLN A 68 -14.83 -6.93 9.38
CA GLN A 68 -16.28 -6.97 9.12
C GLN A 68 -16.87 -8.32 9.55
N LEU A 69 -16.15 -9.43 9.32
CA LEU A 69 -16.54 -10.77 9.77
C LEU A 69 -16.52 -10.91 11.30
N ARG A 70 -15.71 -10.14 12.02
CA ARG A 70 -15.75 -10.10 13.50
C ARG A 70 -16.87 -9.25 14.08
N ARG A 71 -17.68 -8.57 13.26
CA ARG A 71 -18.84 -7.77 13.71
C ARG A 71 -20.18 -8.52 13.64
N VAL A 72 -20.20 -9.82 13.33
CA VAL A 72 -21.42 -10.67 13.37
C VAL A 72 -21.47 -11.58 14.58
#